data_AF-A0AAW2DNR9-F1
#
_entry.id   AF-A0AAW2DNR9-F1
#
_cell.length_a   1.000
_cell.length_b   1.000
_cell.length_c   1.000
_cell.angle_alpha   90.00
_cell.angle_beta   90.00
_cell.angle_gamma   90.00
#
_symmetry.space_group_name_H-M   'P 1'
#
loop_
_entity.id
_entity.type
_entity.pdbx_description
1 polymer ?
#
loop_
_entity_poly.entity_id
_entity_poly.type
_entity_poly.pdbx_seq_one_letter_code
_entity_poly.pdbx_strand_id
1 'polypeptide(L)'
;MSKIRDDALSMIWYGGRLSQQYIVDNYVKIETHKLRWFEHNQDSIRADLYQGLQDAFHEGESDTGNVGHRTILPSSFVGSPRDMIQRFQDAMSLVQKFGKPDLFITMTCNLGWEEIQNELLLAQTAQDRPDLLARVFKSKFEELKDDIVVKGVLGRVIVYVQVFEFQKRGLPHAHMLIILDEGDKLHNPEDYDRVVKAEIPCKDEQPQLHNAVLKHMTHGPCRAQNPRSPCMKNGRCKKGFPKPFSPETYQGNDSYPVYKQYDTNNPVPLNDHCRIMVDNSWVVPYNPWLLLKYNCHINVEVCCSIKSVKYLYKYVYKGPDRVSMEVRPGPNYDEVQQYIDARWVCAPEACWKIFSFPMYRMYPAVFRLQIHLLDRQQVRFRPHEPITNVLERSKKIMLTEFFYMNMIDHDARNYLYREFPEHYCWDYKNKTWTRRRSHKKVVGRIYTISPFDGEKFNLRVLLNHVKGPT
;
A
#
# COMPACT_ATOMS: atom_id res chain seq x y z
N MET A 1 -16.82 18.17 -14.37
CA MET A 1 -18.14 17.62 -13.98
C MET A 1 -19.02 17.69 -15.21
N SER A 2 -19.27 16.55 -15.86
CA SER A 2 -20.34 16.48 -16.86
C SER A 2 -21.66 16.47 -16.09
N LYS A 3 -22.49 17.49 -16.26
CA LYS A 3 -23.91 17.43 -15.86
C LYS A 3 -24.54 16.33 -16.71
N ILE A 4 -24.83 15.19 -16.11
CA ILE A 4 -25.71 14.19 -16.72
C ILE A 4 -27.06 14.88 -16.84
N ARG A 5 -27.57 15.02 -18.07
CA ARG A 5 -28.93 15.51 -18.30
C ARG A 5 -29.87 14.42 -17.81
N ASP A 6 -30.79 14.77 -16.91
CA ASP A 6 -31.74 13.81 -16.31
C ASP A 6 -32.63 13.11 -17.36
N ASP A 7 -32.76 13.71 -18.55
CA ASP A 7 -33.65 13.25 -19.62
C ASP A 7 -32.97 12.43 -20.72
N ALA A 8 -31.66 12.20 -20.63
CA ALA A 8 -30.89 11.50 -21.67
C ALA A 8 -30.34 10.16 -21.16
N LEU A 9 -30.92 9.07 -21.64
CA LEU A 9 -30.41 7.72 -21.41
C LEU A 9 -28.93 7.65 -21.82
N SER A 10 -28.02 7.54 -20.85
CA SER A 10 -26.60 7.39 -21.15
C SER A 10 -26.34 5.96 -21.63
N MET A 11 -26.31 5.76 -22.95
CA MET A 11 -26.03 4.45 -23.56
C MET A 11 -24.70 3.86 -23.09
N ILE A 12 -23.75 4.71 -22.68
CA ILE A 12 -22.47 4.27 -22.11
C ILE A 12 -22.69 3.39 -20.89
N TRP A 13 -23.67 3.64 -20.02
CA TRP A 13 -23.84 2.81 -18.82
C TRP A 13 -24.64 1.53 -19.09
N TYR A 14 -25.45 1.47 -20.15
CA TYR A 14 -26.18 0.25 -20.54
C TYR A 14 -25.31 -0.78 -21.29
N GLY A 15 -24.12 -0.41 -21.73
CA GLY A 15 -23.24 -1.28 -22.53
C GLY A 15 -22.57 -2.44 -21.76
N GLY A 16 -22.71 -2.53 -20.43
CA GLY A 16 -22.11 -3.58 -19.60
C GLY A 16 -20.61 -3.77 -19.86
N ARG A 17 -20.23 -4.91 -20.46
CA ARG A 17 -18.84 -5.19 -20.84
C ARG A 17 -18.26 -4.19 -21.86
N LEU A 18 -19.06 -3.68 -22.78
CA LEU A 18 -18.60 -2.65 -23.74
C LEU A 18 -18.25 -1.35 -23.01
N SER A 19 -19.01 -0.99 -21.98
CA SER A 19 -18.75 0.14 -21.11
C SER A 19 -17.44 -0.04 -20.34
N GLN A 20 -17.24 -1.23 -19.79
CA GLN A 20 -16.00 -1.59 -19.09
C GLN A 20 -14.79 -1.47 -20.03
N GLN A 21 -14.89 -2.01 -21.24
CA GLN A 21 -13.84 -1.90 -22.26
C GLN A 21 -13.57 -0.44 -22.61
N TYR A 22 -14.60 0.35 -22.87
CA TYR A 22 -14.46 1.78 -23.15
C TYR A 22 -13.72 2.52 -22.03
N ILE A 23 -14.06 2.25 -20.76
CA ILE A 23 -13.39 2.87 -19.61
C ILE A 23 -11.92 2.46 -19.54
N VAL A 24 -11.62 1.17 -19.71
CA VAL A 24 -10.24 0.66 -19.71
C VAL A 24 -9.44 1.29 -20.85
N ASP A 25 -9.98 1.32 -22.07
CA ASP A 25 -9.32 1.91 -23.23
C ASP A 25 -9.01 3.40 -23.03
N ASN A 26 -9.94 4.15 -22.42
CA ASN A 26 -9.70 5.56 -22.11
C ASN A 26 -8.62 5.74 -21.03
N TYR A 27 -8.63 4.90 -19.99
CA TYR A 27 -7.57 4.92 -19.00
C TYR A 27 -6.20 4.59 -19.60
N VAL A 28 -6.13 3.54 -20.44
CA VAL A 28 -4.91 3.15 -21.13
C VAL A 28 -4.40 4.30 -22.01
N LYS A 29 -5.27 5.01 -22.73
CA LYS A 29 -4.87 6.22 -23.48
C LYS A 29 -4.26 7.30 -22.58
N ILE A 30 -4.88 7.58 -21.43
CA ILE A 30 -4.37 8.56 -20.45
C ILE A 30 -2.99 8.12 -19.94
N GLU A 31 -2.83 6.85 -19.60
CA GLU A 31 -1.57 6.31 -19.08
C GLU A 31 -0.49 6.30 -20.16
N THR A 32 -0.80 5.87 -21.39
CA THR A 32 0.11 5.91 -22.53
C THR A 32 0.57 7.34 -22.84
N HIS A 33 -0.30 8.35 -22.75
CA HIS A 33 0.12 9.74 -22.90
C HIS A 33 1.09 10.19 -21.82
N LYS A 34 0.90 9.77 -20.56
CA LYS A 34 1.86 10.02 -19.48
C LYS A 34 3.18 9.32 -19.73
N LEU A 35 3.15 8.04 -20.13
CA LEU A 35 4.34 7.25 -20.44
C LEU A 35 5.14 7.85 -21.60
N ARG A 36 4.48 8.25 -22.69
CA ARG A 36 5.12 8.97 -23.79
C ARG A 36 5.79 10.25 -23.32
N TRP A 37 5.17 11.00 -22.40
CA TRP A 37 5.83 12.16 -21.83
C TRP A 37 7.13 11.76 -21.12
N PHE A 38 7.13 10.68 -20.32
CA PHE A 38 8.37 10.22 -19.68
C PHE A 38 9.42 9.76 -20.70
N GLU A 39 9.02 9.05 -21.76
CA GLU A 39 9.90 8.61 -22.84
C GLU A 39 10.58 9.79 -23.56
N HIS A 40 9.85 10.86 -23.86
CA HIS A 40 10.39 12.04 -24.55
C HIS A 40 11.14 13.01 -23.64
N ASN A 41 11.12 12.82 -22.32
CA ASN A 41 11.74 13.73 -21.34
C ASN A 41 12.85 13.05 -20.52
N GLN A 42 13.47 11.99 -21.06
CA GLN A 42 14.48 11.18 -20.37
C GLN A 42 15.68 11.99 -19.86
N ASP A 43 16.14 13.02 -20.58
CA ASP A 43 17.26 13.86 -20.13
C ASP A 43 16.95 14.58 -18.81
N SER A 44 15.72 15.12 -18.70
CA SER A 44 15.23 15.74 -17.47
C SER A 44 15.05 14.73 -16.34
N ILE A 45 14.52 13.56 -16.66
CA ILE A 45 14.24 12.49 -15.69
C ILE A 45 15.53 11.88 -15.14
N ARG A 46 16.51 11.61 -16.02
CA ARG A 46 17.85 11.14 -15.66
C ARG A 46 18.53 12.18 -14.76
N ALA A 47 18.50 13.46 -15.15
CA ALA A 47 19.05 14.52 -14.31
C ALA A 47 18.41 14.57 -12.90
N ASP A 48 17.08 14.43 -12.79
CA ASP A 48 16.37 14.39 -11.50
C ASP A 48 16.65 13.10 -10.70
N LEU A 49 16.77 11.95 -11.37
CA LEU A 49 17.05 10.66 -10.74
C LEU A 49 18.46 10.60 -10.19
N TYR A 50 19.46 11.01 -10.98
CA TYR A 50 20.80 11.18 -10.48
C TYR A 50 20.78 12.17 -9.30
N GLN A 51 20.00 13.26 -9.37
CA GLN A 51 19.90 14.24 -8.29
C GLN A 51 19.39 13.72 -6.95
N GLY A 52 18.47 12.76 -6.98
CA GLY A 52 17.80 12.26 -5.78
C GLY A 52 18.24 10.87 -5.31
N LEU A 53 18.81 10.03 -6.19
CA LEU A 53 18.92 8.58 -5.98
C LEU A 53 20.14 7.97 -6.70
N GLN A 54 21.00 7.27 -5.97
CA GLN A 54 21.97 6.33 -6.53
C GLN A 54 21.32 4.94 -6.61
N ASP A 55 20.50 4.71 -7.63
CA ASP A 55 19.75 3.45 -7.81
C ASP A 55 20.44 2.44 -8.74
N ALA A 56 21.69 2.68 -9.17
CA ALA A 56 22.37 1.84 -10.16
C ALA A 56 22.84 0.45 -9.64
N PHE A 57 22.64 0.11 -8.36
CA PHE A 57 23.38 -1.00 -7.74
C PHE A 57 22.58 -2.26 -7.38
N HIS A 58 21.27 -2.34 -7.61
CA HIS A 58 20.48 -3.49 -7.14
C HIS A 58 20.24 -4.61 -8.16
N GLU A 59 20.77 -4.53 -9.39
CA GLU A 59 20.69 -5.61 -10.40
C GLU A 59 22.03 -6.31 -10.69
N GLY A 60 23.10 -6.04 -9.93
CA GLY A 60 24.40 -6.69 -10.16
C GLY A 60 25.07 -6.30 -11.49
N GLU A 61 24.69 -5.15 -12.04
CA GLU A 61 25.18 -4.67 -13.33
C GLU A 61 26.55 -3.99 -13.18
N SER A 62 27.60 -4.72 -13.56
CA SER A 62 28.97 -4.21 -13.71
C SER A 62 29.23 -3.52 -15.05
N ASP A 63 28.18 -3.29 -15.87
CA ASP A 63 28.35 -2.82 -17.25
C ASP A 63 27.96 -1.34 -17.40
N THR A 64 28.97 -0.48 -17.33
CA THR A 64 28.86 0.96 -17.57
C THR A 64 28.55 1.31 -19.03
N GLY A 65 28.55 0.34 -19.95
CA GLY A 65 28.35 0.55 -21.39
C GLY A 65 26.93 0.96 -21.82
N ASN A 66 25.90 0.65 -21.02
CA ASN A 66 24.48 0.85 -21.40
C ASN A 66 23.76 2.02 -20.68
N VAL A 67 24.48 2.78 -19.85
CA VAL A 67 23.91 3.84 -19.00
C VAL A 67 23.29 4.99 -19.83
N GLY A 68 23.74 5.20 -21.07
CA GLY A 68 23.25 6.25 -21.98
C GLY A 68 21.97 5.93 -22.76
N HIS A 69 21.59 4.64 -22.87
CA HIS A 69 20.52 4.17 -23.76
C HIS A 69 19.26 3.63 -23.03
N ARG A 70 19.20 3.76 -21.69
CA ARG A 70 18.11 3.24 -20.86
C ARG A 70 16.91 4.19 -20.74
N THR A 71 15.69 3.76 -21.07
CA THR A 71 14.46 4.50 -20.75
C THR A 71 14.02 4.14 -19.33
N ILE A 72 13.93 5.12 -18.43
CA ILE A 72 13.64 4.89 -17.00
C ILE A 72 12.35 5.58 -16.54
N LEU A 73 11.61 4.91 -15.63
CA LEU A 73 10.45 5.45 -14.95
C LEU A 73 10.84 5.99 -13.56
N PRO A 74 10.52 7.25 -13.25
CA PRO A 74 10.86 7.85 -11.96
C PRO A 74 9.98 7.28 -10.82
N SER A 75 10.40 7.52 -9.58
CA SER A 75 9.62 7.16 -8.39
C SER A 75 8.31 7.95 -8.23
N SER A 76 8.13 9.03 -9.01
CA SER A 76 6.86 9.76 -9.09
C SER A 76 5.80 9.03 -9.92
N PHE A 77 6.19 8.04 -10.72
CA PHE A 77 5.26 7.24 -11.50
C PHE A 77 4.80 6.02 -10.70
N VAL A 78 3.51 6.00 -10.33
CA VAL A 78 2.93 4.96 -9.46
C VAL A 78 3.07 3.57 -10.08
N GLY A 79 3.69 2.65 -9.36
CA GLY A 79 3.95 1.27 -9.79
C GLY A 79 5.25 1.07 -10.56
N SER A 80 6.06 2.13 -10.78
CA SER A 80 7.43 1.96 -11.27
C SER A 80 8.27 1.17 -10.26
N PRO A 81 9.35 0.48 -10.68
CA PRO A 81 10.26 -0.20 -9.76
C PRO A 81 10.71 0.70 -8.62
N ARG A 82 11.07 1.94 -8.94
CA ARG A 82 11.53 2.93 -7.96
C ARG A 82 10.42 3.38 -7.01
N ASP A 83 9.20 3.62 -7.48
CA ASP A 83 8.06 3.95 -6.62
C ASP A 83 7.79 2.83 -5.59
N MET A 84 7.81 1.57 -6.02
CA MET A 84 7.59 0.43 -5.14
C MET A 84 8.69 0.29 -4.08
N ILE A 85 9.95 0.42 -4.47
CA ILE A 85 11.10 0.40 -3.54
C ILE A 85 10.98 1.52 -2.51
N GLN A 86 10.69 2.75 -2.97
CA GLN A 86 10.60 3.90 -2.09
C GLN A 86 9.47 3.76 -1.06
N ARG A 87 8.29 3.28 -1.48
CA ARG A 87 7.17 3.02 -0.55
C ARG A 87 7.49 1.96 0.49
N PHE A 88 8.17 0.89 0.07
CA PHE A 88 8.62 -0.15 0.99
C PHE A 88 9.59 0.43 2.02
N GLN A 89 10.62 1.16 1.58
CA GLN A 89 11.59 1.79 2.47
C GLN A 89 10.94 2.81 3.42
N ASP A 90 9.96 3.58 2.94
CA ASP A 90 9.20 4.51 3.78
C ASP A 90 8.42 3.74 4.85
N ALA A 91 7.68 2.68 4.49
CA ALA A 91 6.93 1.88 5.46
C ALA A 91 7.87 1.21 6.48
N MET A 92 9.04 0.74 6.04
CA MET A 92 10.06 0.18 6.92
C MET A 92 10.64 1.21 7.91
N SER A 93 10.76 2.49 7.51
CA SER A 93 11.19 3.54 8.44
C SER A 93 10.21 3.79 9.57
N LEU A 94 8.90 3.63 9.29
CA LEU A 94 7.87 3.69 10.32
C LEU A 94 7.98 2.50 11.27
N VAL A 95 8.18 1.29 10.74
CA VAL A 95 8.39 0.09 11.57
C VAL A 95 9.66 0.19 12.41
N GLN A 96 10.75 0.71 11.86
CA GLN A 96 12.00 0.90 12.59
C GLN A 96 11.83 1.87 13.76
N LYS A 97 10.98 2.89 13.60
CA LYS A 97 10.76 3.92 14.63
C LYS A 97 9.72 3.53 15.67
N PHE A 98 8.60 2.95 15.24
CA PHE A 98 7.43 2.69 16.10
C PHE A 98 7.23 1.22 16.46
N GLY A 99 8.09 0.33 15.97
CA GLY A 99 8.00 -1.10 16.18
C GLY A 99 7.21 -1.84 15.10
N LYS A 100 6.99 -3.14 15.31
CA LYS A 100 6.23 -3.97 14.38
C LYS A 100 4.75 -3.55 14.32
N PRO A 101 4.06 -3.82 13.20
CA PRO A 101 2.59 -3.77 13.14
C PRO A 101 1.96 -4.67 14.21
N ASP A 102 0.82 -4.23 14.75
CA ASP A 102 0.00 -4.97 15.72
C ASP A 102 -1.20 -5.63 15.03
N LEU A 103 -1.78 -4.98 14.00
CA LEU A 103 -2.93 -5.50 13.25
C LEU A 103 -2.71 -5.41 11.73
N PHE A 104 -3.21 -6.41 11.02
CA PHE A 104 -3.33 -6.44 9.57
C PHE A 104 -4.79 -6.62 9.17
N ILE A 105 -5.35 -5.65 8.47
CA ILE A 105 -6.75 -5.60 8.08
C ILE A 105 -6.84 -5.65 6.56
N THR A 106 -7.74 -6.50 6.06
CA THR A 106 -8.06 -6.53 4.64
C THR A 106 -9.56 -6.37 4.43
N MET A 107 -9.96 -5.52 3.49
CA MET A 107 -11.35 -5.25 3.15
C MET A 107 -11.58 -5.51 1.67
N THR A 108 -12.64 -6.24 1.33
CA THR A 108 -13.05 -6.50 -0.05
C THR A 108 -14.40 -5.86 -0.35
N CYS A 109 -14.53 -5.23 -1.51
CA CYS A 109 -15.80 -4.65 -1.96
C CYS A 109 -16.93 -5.67 -1.96
N ASN A 110 -18.06 -5.33 -1.33
CA ASN A 110 -19.29 -6.11 -1.40
C ASN A 110 -20.19 -5.56 -2.52
N LEU A 111 -20.46 -6.40 -3.51
CA LEU A 111 -21.35 -6.06 -4.63
C LEU A 111 -22.79 -5.78 -4.17
N GLY A 112 -23.23 -6.38 -3.07
CA GLY A 112 -24.58 -6.26 -2.54
C GLY A 112 -24.80 -5.10 -1.56
N TRP A 113 -23.91 -4.11 -1.52
CA TRP A 113 -24.19 -2.87 -0.79
C TRP A 113 -25.36 -2.11 -1.42
N GLU A 114 -26.25 -1.58 -0.59
CA GLU A 114 -27.45 -0.86 -1.04
C GLU A 114 -27.10 0.35 -1.89
N GLU A 115 -26.00 1.05 -1.59
CA GLU A 115 -25.52 2.18 -2.38
C GLU A 115 -25.10 1.80 -3.81
N ILE A 116 -24.77 0.52 -4.04
CA ILE A 116 -24.55 0.00 -5.39
C ILE A 116 -25.87 -0.44 -5.99
N GLN A 117 -26.64 -1.26 -5.27
CA GLN A 117 -27.87 -1.88 -5.78
C GLN A 117 -28.94 -0.86 -6.17
N ASN A 118 -29.11 0.19 -5.37
CA ASN A 118 -30.11 1.25 -5.63
C ASN A 118 -29.78 2.09 -6.87
N GLU A 119 -28.52 2.09 -7.31
CA GLU A 119 -28.02 2.86 -8.45
C GLU A 119 -27.89 2.02 -9.73
N LEU A 120 -28.32 0.74 -9.68
CA LEU A 120 -28.35 -0.14 -10.85
C LEU A 120 -29.58 0.17 -11.70
N LEU A 121 -29.36 0.29 -13.00
CA LEU A 121 -30.44 0.40 -13.98
C LEU A 121 -31.06 -0.98 -14.24
N LEU A 122 -32.23 -1.01 -14.86
CA LEU A 122 -32.91 -2.25 -15.21
C LEU A 122 -31.96 -3.20 -15.97
N ALA A 123 -31.90 -4.47 -15.51
CA ALA A 123 -31.04 -5.53 -16.03
C ALA A 123 -29.52 -5.35 -15.83
N GLN A 124 -29.06 -4.32 -15.11
CA GLN A 124 -27.65 -4.22 -14.73
C GLN A 124 -27.32 -5.10 -13.52
N THR A 125 -26.08 -5.58 -13.48
CA THR A 125 -25.46 -6.11 -12.27
C THR A 125 -24.44 -5.11 -11.74
N ALA A 126 -24.05 -5.28 -10.47
CA ALA A 126 -23.02 -4.45 -9.86
C ALA A 126 -21.67 -4.45 -10.62
N GLN A 127 -21.35 -5.54 -11.33
CA GLN A 127 -20.14 -5.63 -12.14
C GLN A 127 -20.18 -4.74 -13.39
N ASP A 128 -21.38 -4.45 -13.90
CA ASP A 128 -21.57 -3.57 -15.06
C ASP A 128 -21.31 -2.10 -14.75
N ARG A 129 -21.23 -1.75 -13.45
CA ARG A 129 -21.01 -0.39 -12.94
C ARG A 129 -19.70 -0.26 -12.16
N PRO A 130 -18.53 -0.41 -12.83
CA PRO A 130 -17.21 -0.32 -12.17
C PRO A 130 -16.96 1.05 -11.52
N ASP A 131 -17.62 2.11 -12.02
CA ASP A 131 -17.60 3.45 -11.44
C ASP A 131 -18.23 3.49 -10.04
N LEU A 132 -19.37 2.81 -9.86
CA LEU A 132 -20.02 2.67 -8.55
C LEU A 132 -19.16 1.82 -7.62
N LEU A 133 -18.64 0.69 -8.10
CA LEU A 133 -17.77 -0.17 -7.30
C LEU A 133 -16.58 0.59 -6.73
N ALA A 134 -15.91 1.41 -7.55
CA ALA A 134 -14.78 2.21 -7.11
C ALA A 134 -15.20 3.30 -6.11
N ARG A 135 -16.30 4.03 -6.37
CA ARG A 135 -16.76 5.15 -5.53
C ARG A 135 -17.31 4.71 -4.18
N VAL A 136 -18.17 3.69 -4.18
CA VAL A 136 -18.76 3.16 -2.95
C VAL A 136 -17.68 2.49 -2.10
N PHE A 137 -16.81 1.68 -2.70
CA PHE A 137 -15.70 1.07 -1.96
C PHE A 137 -14.77 2.11 -1.34
N LYS A 138 -14.37 3.15 -2.09
CA LYS A 138 -13.58 4.27 -1.54
C LYS A 138 -14.31 4.82 -0.31
N SER A 139 -15.58 5.18 -0.46
CA SER A 139 -16.35 5.84 0.60
C SER A 139 -16.44 4.97 1.86
N LYS A 140 -16.80 3.69 1.70
CA LYS A 140 -16.84 2.70 2.79
C LYS A 140 -15.48 2.49 3.45
N PHE A 141 -14.41 2.41 2.66
CA PHE A 141 -13.07 2.25 3.21
C PHE A 141 -12.62 3.47 4.03
N GLU A 142 -12.97 4.68 3.62
CA GLU A 142 -12.58 5.86 4.41
C GLU A 142 -13.43 6.05 5.66
N GLU A 143 -14.67 5.61 5.65
CA GLU A 143 -15.42 5.45 6.90
C GLU A 143 -14.74 4.42 7.82
N LEU A 144 -14.33 3.26 7.29
CA LEU A 144 -13.63 2.21 8.06
C LEU A 144 -12.33 2.73 8.66
N LYS A 145 -11.56 3.47 7.85
CA LYS A 145 -10.32 4.10 8.30
C LYS A 145 -10.59 5.14 9.39
N ASP A 146 -11.65 5.94 9.28
CA ASP A 146 -11.98 6.93 10.31
C ASP A 146 -12.44 6.27 11.61
N ASP A 147 -13.23 5.20 11.56
CA ASP A 147 -13.60 4.41 12.74
C ASP A 147 -12.38 3.81 13.45
N ILE A 148 -11.44 3.28 12.68
CA ILE A 148 -10.23 2.66 13.22
C ILE A 148 -9.25 3.72 13.76
N VAL A 149 -8.96 4.75 12.98
CA VAL A 149 -7.86 5.70 13.27
C VAL A 149 -8.33 6.86 14.14
N VAL A 150 -9.54 7.37 13.94
CA VAL A 150 -10.06 8.54 14.65
C VAL A 150 -10.90 8.12 15.85
N LYS A 151 -11.82 7.17 15.67
CA LYS A 151 -12.69 6.71 16.75
C LYS A 151 -12.05 5.63 17.63
N GLY A 152 -10.91 5.06 17.21
CA GLY A 152 -10.13 4.13 18.01
C GLY A 152 -10.84 2.81 18.30
N VAL A 153 -11.68 2.33 17.37
CA VAL A 153 -12.49 1.10 17.55
C VAL A 153 -11.64 -0.13 17.90
N LEU A 154 -10.39 -0.16 17.44
CA LEU A 154 -9.44 -1.25 17.70
C LEU A 154 -8.28 -0.81 18.61
N GLY A 155 -8.44 0.30 19.35
CA GLY A 155 -7.38 0.98 20.08
C GLY A 155 -6.83 2.21 19.36
N ARG A 156 -5.99 2.98 20.05
CA ARG A 156 -5.39 4.21 19.55
C ARG A 156 -4.31 3.92 18.51
N VAL A 157 -4.56 4.33 17.26
CA VAL A 157 -3.62 4.17 16.16
C VAL A 157 -2.56 5.27 16.17
N ILE A 158 -1.28 4.90 16.20
CA ILE A 158 -0.15 5.84 16.06
C ILE A 158 0.50 5.81 14.68
N VAL A 159 0.38 4.68 13.97
CA VAL A 159 0.87 4.51 12.59
C VAL A 159 -0.13 3.69 11.80
N TYR A 160 -0.35 4.06 10.54
CA TYR A 160 -0.98 3.16 9.59
C TYR A 160 -0.31 3.22 8.22
N VAL A 161 -0.39 2.11 7.48
CA VAL A 161 -0.01 2.02 6.07
C VAL A 161 -1.15 1.33 5.33
N GLN A 162 -1.70 1.96 4.29
CA GLN A 162 -2.77 1.41 3.47
C GLN A 162 -2.38 1.32 2.00
N VAL A 163 -2.78 0.24 1.35
CA VAL A 163 -2.59 -0.01 -0.08
C VAL A 163 -3.90 -0.54 -0.67
N PHE A 164 -4.29 -0.02 -1.83
CA PHE A 164 -5.39 -0.56 -2.61
C PHE A 164 -4.86 -1.48 -3.71
N GLU A 165 -5.55 -2.60 -3.89
CA GLU A 165 -5.24 -3.62 -4.88
C GLU A 165 -6.52 -3.97 -5.64
N PHE A 166 -6.38 -4.25 -6.93
CA PHE A 166 -7.45 -4.76 -7.77
C PHE A 166 -7.04 -6.15 -8.23
N GLN A 167 -7.61 -7.17 -7.59
CA GLN A 167 -7.29 -8.56 -7.94
C GLN A 167 -7.82 -8.86 -9.35
N LYS A 168 -7.28 -9.88 -10.05
CA LYS A 168 -7.74 -10.36 -11.39
C LYS A 168 -9.25 -10.44 -11.64
N ARG A 169 -10.10 -10.49 -10.60
CA ARG A 169 -11.57 -10.50 -10.69
C ARG A 169 -12.22 -9.10 -10.64
N GLY A 170 -11.43 -8.03 -10.55
CA GLY A 170 -11.85 -6.64 -10.68
C GLY A 170 -12.31 -5.94 -9.41
N LEU A 171 -12.65 -6.66 -8.33
CA LEU A 171 -13.16 -5.98 -7.13
C LEU A 171 -12.05 -5.20 -6.41
N PRO A 172 -12.33 -3.94 -6.02
CA PRO A 172 -11.45 -3.19 -5.13
C PRO A 172 -11.21 -3.95 -3.82
N HIS A 173 -9.95 -3.98 -3.42
CA HIS A 173 -9.49 -4.60 -2.19
C HIS A 173 -8.50 -3.67 -1.51
N ALA A 174 -8.53 -3.61 -0.18
CA ALA A 174 -7.62 -2.78 0.60
C ALA A 174 -6.86 -3.65 1.59
N HIS A 175 -5.59 -3.31 1.78
CA HIS A 175 -4.71 -3.84 2.83
C HIS A 175 -4.31 -2.68 3.73
N MET A 176 -4.47 -2.83 5.03
CA MET A 176 -4.14 -1.81 6.02
C MET A 176 -3.34 -2.45 7.16
N LEU A 177 -2.19 -1.88 7.47
CA LEU A 177 -1.35 -2.24 8.60
C LEU A 177 -1.41 -1.13 9.64
N ILE A 178 -1.48 -1.52 10.90
CA ILE A 178 -1.68 -0.61 12.03
C ILE A 178 -0.62 -0.89 13.08
N ILE A 179 -0.03 0.18 13.64
CA ILE A 179 0.70 0.15 14.90
C ILE A 179 -0.11 0.95 15.92
N LEU A 180 -0.44 0.30 17.02
CA LEU A 180 -1.19 0.85 18.15
C LEU A 180 -0.23 1.54 19.13
N ASP A 181 -0.77 2.52 19.85
CA ASP A 181 -0.14 3.14 21.01
C ASP A 181 0.19 2.08 22.07
N GLU A 182 1.21 2.32 22.90
CA GLU A 182 1.69 1.35 23.89
C GLU A 182 0.59 0.92 24.86
N GLY A 183 -0.32 1.84 25.23
CA GLY A 183 -1.43 1.54 26.13
C GLY A 183 -2.50 0.60 25.54
N ASP A 184 -2.55 0.46 24.22
CA ASP A 184 -3.54 -0.37 23.51
C ASP A 184 -2.90 -1.57 22.79
N LYS A 185 -1.62 -1.85 23.05
CA LYS A 185 -0.93 -2.99 22.44
C LYS A 185 -1.53 -4.32 22.89
N LEU A 186 -1.51 -5.27 21.97
CA LEU A 186 -1.99 -6.65 22.18
C LEU A 186 -0.80 -7.51 22.60
N HIS A 187 -0.72 -7.89 23.88
CA HIS A 187 0.42 -8.56 24.49
C HIS A 187 0.19 -10.05 24.74
N ASN A 188 -1.06 -10.47 24.90
CA ASN A 188 -1.41 -11.84 25.27
C ASN A 188 -2.63 -12.36 24.47
N PRO A 189 -2.90 -13.68 24.49
CA PRO A 189 -4.05 -14.26 23.79
C PRO A 189 -5.42 -13.70 24.18
N GLU A 190 -5.62 -13.28 25.42
CA GLU A 190 -6.90 -12.68 25.86
C GLU A 190 -7.12 -11.33 25.18
N ASP A 191 -6.05 -10.54 24.97
CA ASP A 191 -6.11 -9.31 24.17
C ASP A 191 -6.51 -9.62 22.72
N TYR A 192 -6.00 -10.72 22.16
CA TYR A 192 -6.30 -11.11 20.78
C TYR A 192 -7.77 -11.47 20.64
N ASP A 193 -8.29 -12.29 21.55
CA ASP A 193 -9.68 -12.77 21.55
C ASP A 193 -10.69 -11.64 21.81
N ARG A 194 -10.27 -10.54 22.46
CA ARG A 194 -11.08 -9.32 22.59
C ARG A 194 -11.28 -8.57 21.27
N VAL A 195 -10.33 -8.68 20.34
CA VAL A 195 -10.34 -7.92 19.08
C VAL A 195 -10.76 -8.79 17.89
N VAL A 196 -10.35 -10.06 17.88
CA VAL A 196 -10.49 -10.98 16.75
C VAL A 196 -11.18 -12.27 17.18
N LYS A 197 -12.19 -12.67 16.40
CA LYS A 197 -12.86 -13.96 16.51
C LYS A 197 -12.63 -14.79 15.26
N ALA A 198 -12.67 -16.12 15.40
CA ALA A 198 -12.56 -17.06 14.28
C ALA A 198 -13.58 -18.21 14.40
N GLU A 199 -14.78 -17.90 14.89
CA GLU A 199 -15.86 -18.85 15.15
C GLU A 199 -17.18 -18.42 14.47
N ILE A 200 -18.07 -19.40 14.24
CA ILE A 200 -19.46 -19.20 13.82
C ILE A 200 -20.29 -18.93 15.10
N PRO A 201 -20.89 -17.74 15.26
CA PRO A 201 -21.72 -17.43 16.43
C PRO A 201 -22.97 -18.32 16.51
N CYS A 202 -23.53 -18.51 17.71
CA CYS A 202 -24.81 -19.19 17.87
C CYS A 202 -25.93 -18.43 17.13
N LYS A 203 -26.72 -19.15 16.30
CA LYS A 203 -27.79 -18.54 15.50
C LYS A 203 -28.92 -17.97 16.37
N ASP A 204 -29.22 -18.63 17.48
CA ASP A 204 -30.32 -18.23 18.37
C ASP A 204 -29.95 -17.01 19.23
N GLU A 205 -28.68 -16.86 19.56
CA GLU A 205 -28.19 -15.73 20.37
C GLU A 205 -27.80 -14.52 19.52
N GLN A 206 -27.12 -14.74 18.39
CA GLN A 206 -26.55 -13.70 17.53
C GLN A 206 -26.88 -13.93 16.05
N PRO A 207 -28.16 -13.92 15.65
CA PRO A 207 -28.58 -14.30 14.29
C PRO A 207 -27.96 -13.42 13.21
N GLN A 208 -27.83 -12.12 13.46
CA GLN A 208 -27.25 -11.17 12.50
C GLN A 208 -25.76 -11.46 12.25
N LEU A 209 -24.98 -11.68 13.32
CA LEU A 209 -23.56 -11.98 13.20
C LEU A 209 -23.33 -13.37 12.61
N HIS A 210 -24.13 -14.36 13.00
CA HIS A 210 -24.13 -15.70 12.42
C HIS A 210 -24.26 -15.63 10.89
N ASN A 211 -25.29 -14.93 10.40
CA ASN A 211 -25.52 -14.78 8.96
C ASN A 211 -24.39 -14.00 8.27
N ALA A 212 -23.86 -12.95 8.91
CA ALA A 212 -22.76 -12.17 8.35
C ALA A 212 -21.46 -13.00 8.24
N VAL A 213 -21.16 -13.84 9.23
CA VAL A 213 -19.99 -14.72 9.23
C VAL A 213 -20.09 -15.75 8.13
N LEU A 214 -21.22 -16.46 8.01
CA LEU A 214 -21.43 -17.45 6.95
C LEU A 214 -21.34 -16.82 5.55
N LYS A 215 -21.87 -15.60 5.40
CA LYS A 215 -21.89 -14.89 4.11
C LYS A 215 -20.52 -14.36 3.71
N HIS A 216 -19.76 -13.78 4.64
CA HIS A 216 -18.58 -12.97 4.31
C HIS A 216 -17.27 -13.50 4.86
N MET A 217 -17.29 -14.28 5.94
CA MET A 217 -16.10 -14.71 6.68
C MET A 217 -15.86 -16.22 6.63
N THR A 218 -16.61 -16.97 5.84
CA THR A 218 -16.33 -18.40 5.62
C THR A 218 -15.50 -18.60 4.36
N HIS A 219 -14.39 -19.33 4.49
CA HIS A 219 -13.59 -19.72 3.34
C HIS A 219 -14.42 -20.60 2.40
N GLY A 220 -14.42 -20.25 1.12
CA GLY A 220 -15.14 -21.02 0.12
C GLY A 220 -14.69 -22.49 0.08
N PRO A 221 -15.58 -23.43 -0.30
CA PRO A 221 -15.27 -24.85 -0.37
C PRO A 221 -14.00 -25.10 -1.19
N CYS A 222 -13.12 -25.99 -0.72
CA CYS A 222 -11.90 -26.36 -1.43
C CYS A 222 -11.52 -27.82 -1.14
N ARG A 223 -10.37 -28.29 -1.65
CA ARG A 223 -9.92 -29.69 -1.53
C ARG A 223 -10.94 -30.66 -2.11
N ALA A 224 -11.33 -31.70 -1.38
CA ALA A 224 -12.30 -32.69 -1.84
C ALA A 224 -13.66 -32.05 -2.20
N GLN A 225 -14.06 -30.99 -1.48
CA GLN A 225 -15.33 -30.30 -1.75
C GLN A 225 -15.28 -29.46 -3.03
N ASN A 226 -14.11 -28.95 -3.42
CA ASN A 226 -13.90 -28.28 -4.70
C ASN A 226 -12.40 -28.23 -5.09
N PRO A 227 -11.91 -29.23 -5.84
CA PRO A 227 -10.50 -29.30 -6.21
C PRO A 227 -10.05 -28.18 -7.16
N ARG A 228 -11.01 -27.54 -7.85
CA ARG A 228 -10.77 -26.46 -8.82
C ARG A 228 -10.74 -25.07 -8.18
N SER A 229 -10.92 -24.97 -6.86
CA SER A 229 -10.87 -23.68 -6.17
C SER A 229 -9.52 -22.98 -6.38
N PRO A 230 -9.48 -21.66 -6.65
CA PRO A 230 -8.23 -20.93 -6.95
C PRO A 230 -7.17 -20.99 -5.83
N CYS A 231 -7.62 -21.26 -4.61
CA CYS A 231 -6.77 -21.44 -3.44
C CYS A 231 -5.97 -22.75 -3.47
N MET A 232 -6.31 -23.72 -4.32
CA MET A 232 -5.62 -25.01 -4.40
C MET A 232 -4.24 -24.89 -5.07
N LYS A 233 -3.23 -25.54 -4.49
CA LYS A 233 -1.91 -25.80 -5.09
C LYS A 233 -1.48 -27.21 -4.68
N ASN A 234 -1.05 -28.02 -5.63
CA ASN A 234 -0.49 -29.36 -5.35
C ASN A 234 -1.38 -30.19 -4.40
N GLY A 235 -2.70 -30.19 -4.63
CA GLY A 235 -3.68 -30.92 -3.81
C GLY A 235 -3.97 -30.35 -2.41
N ARG A 236 -3.36 -29.22 -2.01
CA ARG A 236 -3.60 -28.57 -0.70
C ARG A 236 -4.09 -27.13 -0.88
N CYS A 237 -4.86 -26.64 0.09
CA CYS A 237 -5.24 -25.22 0.13
C CYS A 237 -4.02 -24.36 0.50
N LYS A 238 -3.63 -23.40 -0.34
CA LYS A 238 -2.54 -22.43 -0.08
C LYS A 238 -2.74 -21.61 1.19
N LYS A 239 -4.00 -21.49 1.65
CA LYS A 239 -4.39 -20.75 2.84
C LYS A 239 -4.50 -21.63 4.09
N GLY A 240 -4.29 -22.94 3.93
CA GLY A 240 -4.31 -23.90 5.02
C GLY A 240 -5.69 -24.25 5.54
N PHE A 241 -6.76 -24.04 4.77
CA PHE A 241 -8.12 -24.45 5.13
C PHE A 241 -8.38 -25.94 4.81
N PRO A 242 -9.25 -26.63 5.56
CA PRO A 242 -9.75 -26.22 6.88
C PRO A 242 -8.60 -26.10 7.90
N LYS A 243 -8.73 -25.18 8.85
CA LYS A 243 -7.75 -24.92 9.91
C LYS A 243 -7.86 -26.00 11.00
N PRO A 244 -6.75 -26.38 11.66
CA PRO A 244 -6.84 -27.27 12.80
C PRO A 244 -7.59 -26.58 13.95
N PHE A 245 -8.46 -27.32 14.63
CA PHE A 245 -9.14 -26.83 15.82
C PHE A 245 -8.13 -26.55 16.94
N SER A 246 -8.46 -25.57 17.78
CA SER A 246 -7.65 -25.18 18.92
C SER A 246 -8.53 -24.71 20.07
N PRO A 247 -8.35 -25.24 21.30
CA PRO A 247 -9.19 -24.88 22.44
C PRO A 247 -8.91 -23.47 22.99
N GLU A 248 -7.76 -22.89 22.67
CA GLU A 248 -7.31 -21.59 23.15
C GLU A 248 -6.51 -20.88 22.07
N THR A 249 -6.46 -19.55 22.12
CA THR A 249 -5.59 -18.78 21.25
C THR A 249 -4.15 -18.87 21.77
N TYR A 250 -3.19 -19.10 20.88
CA TYR A 250 -1.78 -19.05 21.24
C TYR A 250 -0.92 -18.51 20.11
N GLN A 251 0.25 -18.01 20.48
CA GLN A 251 1.22 -17.52 19.51
C GLN A 251 1.92 -18.70 18.83
N GLY A 252 1.63 -18.91 17.54
CA GLY A 252 2.32 -19.91 16.74
C GLY A 252 3.76 -19.48 16.35
N ASN A 253 4.51 -20.40 15.77
CA ASN A 253 5.86 -20.15 15.22
C ASN A 253 5.86 -19.26 13.95
N ASP A 254 4.68 -18.98 13.40
CA ASP A 254 4.43 -18.22 12.18
C ASP A 254 4.11 -16.72 12.45
N SER A 255 3.70 -15.98 11.42
CA SER A 255 3.41 -14.54 11.51
C SER A 255 2.12 -14.19 12.26
N TYR A 256 1.15 -15.10 12.24
CA TYR A 256 -0.18 -14.91 12.82
C TYR A 256 -0.41 -15.91 13.97
N PRO A 257 -1.21 -15.54 14.98
CA PRO A 257 -1.55 -16.47 16.04
C PRO A 257 -2.43 -17.61 15.50
N VAL A 258 -2.46 -18.71 16.25
CA VAL A 258 -3.48 -19.73 16.08
C VAL A 258 -4.64 -19.29 16.96
N TYR A 259 -5.76 -18.91 16.34
CA TYR A 259 -6.94 -18.51 17.09
C TYR A 259 -7.69 -19.73 17.63
N LYS A 260 -8.32 -19.50 18.76
CA LYS A 260 -9.32 -20.37 19.35
C LYS A 260 -10.40 -20.72 18.33
N GLN A 261 -10.52 -22.00 18.03
CA GLN A 261 -11.53 -22.59 17.14
C GLN A 261 -11.96 -23.92 17.75
N TYR A 262 -13.10 -23.93 18.45
CA TYR A 262 -13.64 -25.16 19.00
C TYR A 262 -14.29 -26.02 17.92
N ASP A 263 -14.11 -27.32 18.05
CA ASP A 263 -14.97 -28.28 17.37
C ASP A 263 -16.30 -28.37 18.12
N THR A 264 -17.34 -27.80 17.52
CA THR A 264 -18.70 -27.87 18.08
C THR A 264 -19.38 -29.20 17.78
N ASN A 265 -18.77 -30.08 16.96
CA ASN A 265 -19.37 -31.29 16.37
C ASN A 265 -20.74 -31.04 15.70
N ASN A 266 -21.03 -29.79 15.35
CA ASN A 266 -22.30 -29.38 14.77
C ASN A 266 -22.05 -28.44 13.59
N PRO A 267 -21.67 -29.00 12.42
CA PRO A 267 -21.47 -28.19 11.24
C PRO A 267 -22.81 -27.62 10.77
N VAL A 268 -22.77 -26.43 10.17
CA VAL A 268 -23.97 -25.70 9.71
C VAL A 268 -23.94 -25.54 8.19
N PRO A 269 -25.09 -25.44 7.51
CA PRO A 269 -25.11 -25.18 6.08
C PRO A 269 -24.55 -23.79 5.77
N LEU A 270 -23.69 -23.68 4.76
CA LEU A 270 -23.08 -22.41 4.35
C LEU A 270 -24.11 -21.36 3.93
N ASN A 271 -25.23 -21.80 3.35
CA ASN A 271 -26.43 -21.00 3.12
C ASN A 271 -27.64 -21.92 2.98
N ASP A 272 -28.86 -21.37 3.08
CA ASP A 272 -30.13 -22.13 3.10
C ASP A 272 -30.35 -23.02 1.86
N HIS A 273 -29.62 -22.79 0.77
CA HIS A 273 -29.74 -23.52 -0.49
C HIS A 273 -28.53 -24.41 -0.79
N CYS A 274 -27.51 -24.44 0.08
CA CYS A 274 -26.28 -25.16 -0.14
C CYS A 274 -26.20 -26.40 0.75
N ARG A 275 -25.89 -27.56 0.15
CA ARG A 275 -25.63 -28.82 0.88
C ARG A 275 -24.25 -28.87 1.54
N ILE A 276 -23.45 -27.81 1.40
CA ILE A 276 -22.10 -27.77 1.94
C ILE A 276 -22.18 -27.34 3.40
N MET A 277 -21.74 -28.25 4.26
CA MET A 277 -21.66 -28.05 5.69
C MET A 277 -20.29 -27.49 6.05
N VAL A 278 -20.28 -26.45 6.88
CA VAL A 278 -19.09 -25.75 7.35
C VAL A 278 -19.11 -25.67 8.87
N ASP A 279 -17.91 -25.67 9.45
CA ASP A 279 -17.68 -25.52 10.88
C ASP A 279 -16.65 -24.40 11.12
N ASN A 280 -16.24 -24.21 12.37
CA ASN A 280 -15.28 -23.17 12.76
C ASN A 280 -13.94 -23.26 12.02
N SER A 281 -13.52 -24.44 11.54
CA SER A 281 -12.26 -24.61 10.81
C SER A 281 -12.22 -23.87 9.47
N TRP A 282 -13.39 -23.45 8.96
CA TRP A 282 -13.53 -22.71 7.71
C TRP A 282 -13.62 -21.19 7.91
N VAL A 283 -13.70 -20.72 9.15
CA VAL A 283 -13.88 -19.30 9.45
C VAL A 283 -12.55 -18.56 9.30
N VAL A 284 -12.64 -17.43 8.60
CA VAL A 284 -11.58 -16.44 8.42
C VAL A 284 -11.65 -15.45 9.60
N PRO A 285 -10.54 -15.11 10.26
CA PRO A 285 -10.53 -14.21 11.42
C PRO A 285 -11.19 -12.85 11.15
N TYR A 286 -12.03 -12.39 12.07
CA TYR A 286 -12.83 -11.16 11.89
C TYR A 286 -13.02 -10.41 13.20
N ASN A 287 -13.34 -9.12 13.10
CA ASN A 287 -13.88 -8.35 14.21
C ASN A 287 -15.41 -8.25 14.07
N PRO A 288 -16.21 -8.66 15.07
CA PRO A 288 -17.67 -8.67 14.97
C PRO A 288 -18.30 -7.33 14.63
N TRP A 289 -17.80 -6.25 15.23
CA TRP A 289 -18.35 -4.91 15.03
C TRP A 289 -18.09 -4.40 13.62
N LEU A 290 -16.85 -4.54 13.12
CA LEU A 290 -16.50 -4.16 11.75
C LEU A 290 -17.29 -4.98 10.72
N LEU A 291 -17.44 -6.28 10.94
CA LEU A 291 -18.19 -7.15 10.04
C LEU A 291 -19.66 -6.72 9.93
N LEU A 292 -20.33 -6.49 11.06
CA LEU A 292 -21.73 -6.07 11.08
C LEU A 292 -21.91 -4.68 10.46
N LYS A 293 -21.04 -3.73 10.83
CA LYS A 293 -21.15 -2.35 10.35
C LYS A 293 -20.98 -2.25 8.82
N TYR A 294 -19.98 -2.94 8.27
CA TYR A 294 -19.65 -2.81 6.85
C TYR A 294 -20.29 -3.87 5.97
N ASN A 295 -20.83 -4.95 6.54
CA ASN A 295 -21.52 -6.03 5.82
C ASN A 295 -20.72 -6.48 4.57
N CYS A 296 -19.43 -6.75 4.75
CA CYS A 296 -18.54 -7.21 3.68
C CYS A 296 -17.40 -8.06 4.27
N HIS A 297 -16.65 -8.75 3.42
CA HIS A 297 -15.48 -9.51 3.84
C HIS A 297 -14.39 -8.56 4.39
N ILE A 298 -14.23 -8.56 5.73
CA ILE A 298 -13.17 -7.85 6.46
C ILE A 298 -12.42 -8.86 7.32
N ASN A 299 -11.22 -9.25 6.87
CA ASN A 299 -10.34 -10.09 7.66
C ASN A 299 -9.43 -9.22 8.53
N VAL A 300 -9.38 -9.53 9.83
CA VAL A 300 -8.57 -8.83 10.83
C VAL A 300 -7.62 -9.84 11.46
N GLU A 301 -6.32 -9.59 11.35
CA GLU A 301 -5.27 -10.50 11.81
C GLU A 301 -4.33 -9.80 12.79
N VAL A 302 -4.03 -10.43 13.92
CA VAL A 302 -3.03 -9.94 14.88
C VAL A 302 -1.62 -10.25 14.36
N CYS A 303 -0.74 -9.26 14.40
CA CYS A 303 0.65 -9.37 13.95
C CYS A 303 1.58 -9.70 15.12
N CYS A 304 1.85 -10.98 15.34
CA CYS A 304 2.60 -11.44 16.50
C CYS A 304 4.14 -11.35 16.33
N SER A 305 4.69 -11.45 15.12
CA SER A 305 6.14 -11.52 14.94
C SER A 305 6.69 -10.54 13.90
N ILE A 306 8.02 -10.36 13.89
CA ILE A 306 8.71 -9.57 12.86
C ILE A 306 8.57 -10.20 11.47
N LYS A 307 8.17 -11.48 11.37
CA LYS A 307 7.79 -12.08 10.08
C LYS A 307 6.56 -11.38 9.47
N SER A 308 5.70 -10.75 10.27
CA SER A 308 4.60 -9.90 9.80
C SER A 308 5.11 -8.64 9.06
N VAL A 309 6.34 -8.20 9.33
CA VAL A 309 7.02 -7.15 8.53
C VAL A 309 7.35 -7.66 7.12
N LYS A 310 7.57 -8.97 6.90
CA LYS A 310 7.67 -9.51 5.53
C LYS A 310 6.37 -9.36 4.74
N TYR A 311 5.22 -9.24 5.42
CA TYR A 311 3.96 -8.96 4.74
C TYR A 311 3.85 -7.50 4.26
N LEU A 312 4.56 -6.55 4.88
CA LEU A 312 4.75 -5.22 4.29
C LEU A 312 5.41 -5.35 2.92
N TYR A 313 6.46 -6.15 2.80
CA TYR A 313 7.07 -6.41 1.50
C TYR A 313 6.04 -6.97 0.53
N LYS A 314 5.30 -8.03 0.91
CA LYS A 314 4.31 -8.63 0.01
C LYS A 314 3.23 -7.66 -0.49
N TYR A 315 2.70 -6.77 0.36
CA TYR A 315 1.51 -5.97 0.05
C TYR A 315 1.80 -4.49 -0.26
N VAL A 316 2.86 -3.90 0.29
CA VAL A 316 3.37 -2.58 -0.12
C VAL A 316 4.10 -2.69 -1.47
N TYR A 317 4.76 -3.83 -1.73
CA TYR A 317 5.43 -4.11 -3.01
C TYR A 317 4.54 -4.88 -4.00
N LYS A 318 3.26 -5.15 -3.67
CA LYS A 318 2.38 -5.79 -4.64
C LYS A 318 2.05 -4.78 -5.73
N GLY A 319 2.85 -4.81 -6.79
CA GLY A 319 2.53 -4.15 -8.05
C GLY A 319 1.24 -4.73 -8.63
N PRO A 320 0.70 -4.08 -9.67
CA PRO A 320 -0.46 -4.60 -10.40
C PRO A 320 -0.18 -6.02 -10.88
N ASP A 321 -1.22 -6.83 -11.10
CA ASP A 321 -1.06 -8.20 -11.60
C ASP A 321 -0.24 -8.17 -12.91
N ARG A 322 0.97 -8.77 -12.88
CA ARG A 322 1.88 -8.80 -14.01
C ARG A 322 1.77 -10.10 -14.81
N VAL A 323 1.80 -10.04 -16.14
CA VAL A 323 2.17 -11.18 -17.00
C VAL A 323 3.68 -11.35 -16.90
N SER A 324 4.13 -12.57 -16.62
CA SER A 324 5.52 -12.94 -16.87
C SER A 324 5.67 -13.17 -18.36
N MET A 325 6.04 -12.14 -19.11
CA MET A 325 6.51 -12.29 -20.49
C MET A 325 8.03 -12.28 -20.48
N GLU A 326 8.64 -13.29 -21.10
CA GLU A 326 10.07 -13.27 -21.38
C GLU A 326 10.28 -12.32 -22.57
N VAL A 327 10.44 -11.04 -22.25
CA VAL A 327 10.87 -10.05 -23.24
C VAL A 327 12.33 -10.38 -23.54
N ARG A 328 12.61 -10.95 -24.72
CA ARG A 328 14.00 -11.11 -25.18
C ARG A 328 14.66 -9.74 -25.02
N PRO A 329 15.72 -9.61 -24.21
CA PRO A 329 16.37 -8.32 -24.02
C PRO A 329 16.88 -7.89 -25.39
N GLY A 330 16.23 -6.88 -25.97
CA GLY A 330 16.86 -6.09 -27.01
C GLY A 330 18.11 -5.43 -26.42
N PRO A 331 19.02 -4.90 -27.26
CA PRO A 331 20.22 -4.23 -26.78
C PRO A 331 19.93 -3.04 -25.82
N ASN A 332 18.71 -2.48 -25.86
CA ASN A 332 18.28 -1.36 -25.02
C ASN A 332 17.24 -1.80 -23.99
N TYR A 333 17.49 -1.50 -22.71
CA TYR A 333 16.53 -1.72 -21.62
C TYR A 333 15.53 -0.54 -21.53
N ASP A 334 14.25 -0.85 -21.69
CA ASP A 334 13.16 0.14 -21.68
C ASP A 334 12.11 -0.18 -20.60
N GLU A 335 12.10 0.61 -19.52
CA GLU A 335 11.14 0.44 -18.42
C GLU A 335 9.70 0.82 -18.81
N VAL A 336 9.51 1.71 -19.78
CA VAL A 336 8.18 2.12 -20.25
C VAL A 336 7.52 0.95 -20.97
N GLN A 337 8.25 0.31 -21.89
CA GLN A 337 7.76 -0.84 -22.62
C GLN A 337 7.50 -2.03 -21.68
N GLN A 338 8.45 -2.33 -20.77
CA GLN A 338 8.27 -3.38 -19.77
C GLN A 338 7.08 -3.12 -18.83
N TYR A 339 6.80 -1.85 -18.50
CA TYR A 339 5.65 -1.50 -17.66
C TYR A 339 4.31 -1.80 -18.35
N ILE A 340 4.20 -1.50 -19.65
CA ILE A 340 2.99 -1.74 -20.45
C ILE A 340 2.79 -3.25 -20.66
N ASP A 341 3.82 -3.95 -21.17
CA ASP A 341 3.74 -5.36 -21.57
C ASP A 341 3.47 -6.29 -20.38
N ALA A 342 3.84 -5.86 -19.17
CA ALA A 342 3.60 -6.65 -17.98
C ALA A 342 2.18 -6.48 -17.41
N ARG A 343 1.44 -5.39 -17.63
CA ARG A 343 0.32 -5.04 -16.72
C ARG A 343 -1.07 -5.50 -17.20
N TRP A 344 -1.83 -6.13 -16.29
CA TRP A 344 -3.30 -6.22 -16.40
C TRP A 344 -3.98 -5.02 -15.76
N VAL A 345 -5.01 -4.47 -16.42
CA VAL A 345 -5.86 -3.41 -15.86
C VAL A 345 -7.31 -3.85 -15.96
N CYS A 346 -8.04 -3.77 -14.84
CA CYS A 346 -9.47 -4.03 -14.79
C CYS A 346 -10.29 -2.72 -14.77
N ALA A 347 -11.58 -2.80 -15.10
CA ALA A 347 -12.42 -1.61 -15.20
C ALA A 347 -12.57 -0.82 -13.88
N PRO A 348 -12.75 -1.44 -12.69
CA PRO A 348 -12.77 -0.70 -11.43
C PRO A 348 -11.43 -0.02 -11.11
N GLU A 349 -10.30 -0.62 -11.47
CA GLU A 349 -8.98 0.02 -11.35
C GLU A 349 -8.87 1.22 -12.28
N ALA A 350 -9.28 1.09 -13.54
CA ALA A 350 -9.31 2.19 -14.50
C ALA A 350 -10.16 3.36 -13.98
N CYS A 351 -11.36 3.09 -13.45
CA CYS A 351 -12.19 4.08 -12.78
C CYS A 351 -11.46 4.75 -11.60
N TRP A 352 -10.85 3.96 -10.71
CA TRP A 352 -10.11 4.47 -9.55
C TRP A 352 -9.02 5.46 -9.97
N LYS A 353 -8.28 5.13 -11.03
CA LYS A 353 -7.19 5.95 -11.57
C LYS A 353 -7.70 7.18 -12.29
N ILE A 354 -8.78 7.08 -13.07
CA ILE A 354 -9.42 8.22 -13.73
C ILE A 354 -9.95 9.20 -12.67
N PHE A 355 -10.57 8.71 -11.60
CA PHE A 355 -11.03 9.54 -10.48
C PHE A 355 -9.90 10.10 -9.62
N SER A 356 -8.64 9.75 -9.93
CA SER A 356 -7.46 10.18 -9.19
C SER A 356 -7.51 9.81 -7.70
N PHE A 357 -8.13 8.68 -7.38
CA PHE A 357 -8.15 8.18 -6.01
C PHE A 357 -6.76 7.67 -5.62
N PRO A 358 -6.29 7.97 -4.39
CA PRO A 358 -4.96 7.55 -3.95
C PRO A 358 -4.91 6.02 -3.82
N MET A 359 -3.88 5.41 -4.40
CA MET A 359 -3.62 3.96 -4.27
C MET A 359 -2.95 3.58 -2.95
N TYR A 360 -2.35 4.56 -2.30
CA TYR A 360 -1.48 4.36 -1.15
C TYR A 360 -1.56 5.56 -0.22
N ARG A 361 -1.57 5.31 1.09
CA ARG A 361 -1.36 6.34 2.11
C ARG A 361 -0.64 5.74 3.30
N MET A 362 0.08 6.58 4.02
CA MET A 362 0.69 6.24 5.30
C MET A 362 0.60 7.41 6.25
N TYR A 363 0.61 7.09 7.54
CA TYR A 363 0.75 8.06 8.62
C TYR A 363 1.67 7.46 9.69
N PRO A 364 2.58 8.25 10.28
CA PRO A 364 2.98 9.61 9.88
C PRO A 364 3.57 9.68 8.47
N ALA A 365 3.66 10.90 7.91
CA ALA A 365 4.29 11.08 6.62
C ALA A 365 5.82 10.89 6.72
N VAL A 366 6.42 10.20 5.76
CA VAL A 366 7.87 10.01 5.69
C VAL A 366 8.49 11.07 4.77
N PHE A 367 9.43 11.86 5.32
CA PHE A 367 10.17 12.89 4.61
C PHE A 367 11.56 12.37 4.24
N ARG A 368 11.82 12.24 2.94
CA ARG A 368 13.05 11.63 2.42
C ARG A 368 14.16 12.68 2.36
N LEU A 369 15.30 12.36 2.98
CA LEU A 369 16.45 13.26 3.13
C LEU A 369 17.59 12.81 2.22
N GLN A 370 18.03 13.74 1.37
CA GLN A 370 19.16 13.54 0.46
C GLN A 370 20.48 13.48 1.22
N ILE A 371 21.43 12.73 0.65
CA ILE A 371 22.80 12.59 1.15
C ILE A 371 23.79 12.62 -0.02
N HIS A 372 24.86 13.37 0.16
CA HIS A 372 25.97 13.51 -0.79
C HIS A 372 27.25 13.87 -0.01
N LEU A 373 28.41 13.66 -0.65
CA LEU A 373 29.68 14.16 -0.12
C LEU A 373 29.83 15.66 -0.45
N LEU A 374 30.79 16.33 0.19
CA LEU A 374 31.13 17.72 -0.08
C LEU A 374 31.41 17.92 -1.57
N ASP A 375 30.81 18.95 -2.16
CA ASP A 375 30.90 19.30 -3.58
C ASP A 375 30.48 18.20 -4.58
N ARG A 376 29.89 17.11 -4.07
CA ARG A 376 29.26 16.06 -4.86
C ARG A 376 27.75 16.11 -4.79
N GLN A 377 27.19 17.26 -4.40
CA GLN A 377 25.77 17.52 -4.60
C GLN A 377 25.44 17.50 -6.07
N GLN A 378 24.36 16.84 -6.37
CA GLN A 378 23.87 16.79 -7.72
C GLN A 378 23.10 18.06 -8.06
N VAL A 379 23.35 18.59 -9.25
CA VAL A 379 22.82 19.88 -9.66
C VAL A 379 22.12 19.72 -11.00
N ARG A 380 20.83 20.07 -11.07
CA ARG A 380 20.16 20.24 -12.36
C ARG A 380 20.75 21.47 -13.02
N PHE A 381 20.85 21.49 -14.34
CA PHE A 381 21.00 22.72 -15.10
C PHE A 381 20.10 22.65 -16.32
N ARG A 382 19.58 23.81 -16.74
CA ARG A 382 18.85 23.90 -17.99
C ARG A 382 19.84 24.16 -19.13
N PRO A 383 19.53 23.74 -20.36
CA PRO A 383 20.25 24.21 -21.53
C PRO A 383 20.33 25.75 -21.51
N HIS A 384 21.53 26.30 -21.70
CA HIS A 384 21.80 27.75 -21.71
C HIS A 384 21.68 28.49 -20.37
N GLU A 385 21.61 27.78 -19.24
CA GLU A 385 21.66 28.43 -17.93
C GLU A 385 23.11 28.83 -17.56
N PRO A 386 23.37 30.07 -17.10
CA PRO A 386 24.70 30.47 -16.67
C PRO A 386 25.21 29.59 -15.53
N ILE A 387 26.43 29.06 -15.66
CA ILE A 387 27.07 28.19 -14.66
C ILE A 387 27.08 28.86 -13.28
N THR A 388 27.27 30.17 -13.21
CA THR A 388 27.23 30.95 -11.96
C THR A 388 25.90 30.80 -11.22
N ASN A 389 24.77 30.85 -11.93
CA ASN A 389 23.44 30.66 -11.34
C ASN A 389 23.23 29.21 -10.87
N VAL A 390 23.77 28.25 -11.63
CA VAL A 390 23.73 26.82 -11.32
C VAL A 390 24.53 26.52 -10.04
N LEU A 391 25.71 27.14 -9.89
CA LEU A 391 26.55 27.02 -8.70
C LEU A 391 25.94 27.74 -7.49
N GLU A 392 25.42 28.96 -7.64
CA GLU A 392 24.82 29.68 -6.52
C GLU A 392 23.62 28.91 -5.93
N ARG A 393 22.74 28.38 -6.78
CA ARG A 393 21.57 27.64 -6.30
C ARG A 393 21.91 26.26 -5.73
N SER A 394 23.07 25.69 -6.04
CA SER A 394 23.46 24.35 -5.57
C SER A 394 24.18 24.37 -4.22
N LYS A 395 24.64 25.53 -3.76
CA LYS A 395 25.22 25.72 -2.43
C LYS A 395 24.25 25.39 -1.30
N LYS A 396 22.95 25.66 -1.50
CA LYS A 396 21.90 25.47 -0.50
C LYS A 396 21.02 24.29 -0.84
N ILE A 397 21.20 23.21 -0.10
CA ILE A 397 20.42 21.97 -0.18
C ILE A 397 20.22 21.43 1.23
N MET A 398 19.32 20.45 1.38
CA MET A 398 18.87 19.98 2.70
C MET A 398 20.02 19.63 3.65
N LEU A 399 21.07 18.96 3.17
CA LEU A 399 22.19 18.52 4.00
C LEU A 399 23.14 19.68 4.35
N THR A 400 23.49 20.56 3.40
CA THR A 400 24.36 21.71 3.69
C THR A 400 23.70 22.72 4.62
N GLU A 401 22.40 22.96 4.41
CA GLU A 401 21.62 23.83 5.28
C GLU A 401 21.38 23.18 6.65
N PHE A 402 21.35 21.85 6.78
CA PHE A 402 21.31 21.19 8.08
C PHE A 402 22.60 21.48 8.89
N PHE A 403 23.77 21.37 8.27
CA PHE A 403 25.04 21.73 8.93
C PHE A 403 25.08 23.22 9.29
N TYR A 404 24.67 24.10 8.38
CA TYR A 404 24.56 25.53 8.66
C TYR A 404 23.64 25.82 9.85
N MET A 405 22.46 25.18 9.91
CA MET A 405 21.54 25.32 11.05
C MET A 405 22.16 24.87 12.36
N ASN A 406 22.97 23.80 12.36
CA ASN A 406 23.70 23.38 13.56
C ASN A 406 24.74 24.42 14.00
N MET A 407 25.28 25.24 13.09
CA MET A 407 26.16 26.34 13.47
C MET A 407 25.40 27.49 14.15
N ILE A 408 24.25 27.89 13.58
CA ILE A 408 23.54 29.13 13.96
C ILE A 408 22.42 28.95 15.00
N ASP A 409 21.77 27.79 15.05
CA ASP A 409 20.65 27.49 15.95
C ASP A 409 21.09 26.45 16.98
N HIS A 410 21.21 26.87 18.24
CA HIS A 410 21.63 25.98 19.32
C HIS A 410 20.66 24.79 19.49
N ASP A 411 19.37 24.95 19.20
CA ASP A 411 18.40 23.87 19.32
C ASP A 411 18.58 22.82 18.21
N ALA A 412 19.02 23.23 17.01
CA ALA A 412 19.24 22.32 15.89
C ALA A 412 20.25 21.22 16.25
N ARG A 413 21.23 21.54 17.10
CA ARG A 413 22.29 20.63 17.57
C ARG A 413 21.77 19.44 18.38
N ASN A 414 20.52 19.49 18.86
CA ASN A 414 19.92 18.42 19.66
C ASN A 414 19.33 17.28 18.82
N TYR A 415 19.31 17.42 17.49
CA TYR A 415 18.62 16.50 16.59
C TYR A 415 19.57 15.80 15.64
N LEU A 416 19.30 14.53 15.36
CA LEU A 416 19.93 13.81 14.25
C LEU A 416 19.38 14.34 12.91
N TYR A 417 20.11 14.14 11.82
CA TYR A 417 19.62 14.55 10.50
C TYR A 417 18.28 13.88 10.15
N ARG A 418 18.12 12.59 10.49
CA ARG A 418 16.86 11.85 10.32
C ARG A 418 15.69 12.37 11.18
N GLU A 419 15.99 13.02 12.30
CA GLU A 419 14.99 13.59 13.22
C GLU A 419 14.68 15.05 12.88
N PHE A 420 15.49 15.67 12.02
CA PHE A 420 15.35 17.07 11.68
C PHE A 420 13.98 17.44 11.10
N PRO A 421 13.37 16.65 10.19
CA PRO A 421 12.03 16.93 9.68
C PRO A 421 10.94 16.91 10.74
N GLU A 422 11.18 16.34 11.91
CA GLU A 422 10.22 16.30 13.03
C GLU A 422 10.12 17.67 13.71
N HIS A 423 11.20 18.44 13.68
CA HIS A 423 11.35 19.73 14.35
C HIS A 423 11.45 20.92 13.39
N TYR A 424 11.84 20.66 12.14
CA TYR A 424 12.02 21.68 11.10
C TYR A 424 11.25 21.29 9.82
N CYS A 425 10.87 22.31 9.06
CA CYS A 425 10.24 22.22 7.76
C CYS A 425 11.19 22.78 6.70
N TRP A 426 11.37 22.04 5.60
CA TRP A 426 12.12 22.54 4.45
C TRP A 426 11.27 23.53 3.65
N ASP A 427 11.76 24.76 3.52
CA ASP A 427 11.21 25.76 2.62
C ASP A 427 11.83 25.59 1.23
N TYR A 428 11.07 25.03 0.29
CA TYR A 428 11.53 24.81 -1.08
C TYR A 428 11.81 26.11 -1.85
N LYS A 429 11.17 27.22 -1.49
CA LYS A 429 11.34 28.51 -2.18
C LYS A 429 12.63 29.18 -1.75
N ASN A 430 12.87 29.24 -0.44
CA ASN A 430 14.06 29.89 0.12
C ASN A 430 15.25 28.94 0.28
N LYS A 431 15.03 27.63 0.10
CA LYS A 431 16.00 26.55 0.34
C LYS A 431 16.63 26.63 1.73
N THR A 432 15.79 26.74 2.75
CA THR A 432 16.21 26.84 4.15
C THR A 432 15.36 25.94 5.02
N TRP A 433 15.90 25.58 6.18
CA TRP A 433 15.13 24.93 7.23
C TRP A 433 14.51 25.95 8.17
N THR A 434 13.21 25.83 8.42
CA THR A 434 12.48 26.70 9.35
C THR A 434 11.91 25.86 10.47
N ARG A 435 11.86 26.38 11.71
CA ARG A 435 11.28 25.65 12.83
C ARG A 435 9.82 25.28 12.52
N ARG A 436 9.49 24.02 12.72
CA ARG A 436 8.16 23.47 12.46
C ARG A 436 7.18 24.08 13.46
N ARG A 437 6.15 24.74 12.95
CA ARG A 437 5.04 25.29 13.74
C ARG A 437 3.83 24.35 13.82
N SER A 438 3.80 23.32 12.97
CA SER A 438 2.69 22.37 12.89
C SER A 438 2.90 21.18 13.83
N HIS A 439 1.83 20.73 14.48
CA HIS A 439 1.82 19.50 15.27
C HIS A 439 1.72 18.21 14.42
N LYS A 440 1.72 18.31 13.09
CA LYS A 440 1.69 17.13 12.21
C LYS A 440 2.98 16.33 12.39
N LYS A 441 2.84 15.07 12.81
CA LYS A 441 3.93 14.11 12.90
C LYS A 441 4.51 13.84 11.51
N VAL A 442 5.83 13.86 11.42
CA VAL A 442 6.62 13.51 10.24
C VAL A 442 7.76 12.62 10.73
N VAL A 443 8.24 11.72 9.87
CA VAL A 443 9.43 10.89 10.14
C VAL A 443 10.44 11.16 9.04
N GLY A 444 11.67 11.54 9.38
CA GLY A 444 12.72 11.65 8.38
C GLY A 444 13.32 10.29 8.03
N ARG A 445 13.62 10.09 6.74
CA ARG A 445 14.34 8.92 6.24
C ARG A 445 15.47 9.35 5.33
N ILE A 446 16.70 9.06 5.72
CA ILE A 446 17.86 9.24 4.83
C ILE A 446 17.85 8.12 3.79
N TYR A 447 18.09 8.45 2.52
CA TYR A 447 18.19 7.46 1.46
C TYR A 447 19.16 6.33 1.82
N THR A 448 18.84 5.11 1.40
CA THR A 448 19.72 3.95 1.58
C THR A 448 20.97 4.13 0.72
N ILE A 449 22.14 3.84 1.28
CA ILE A 449 23.43 3.91 0.60
C ILE A 449 24.10 2.54 0.74
N SER A 450 24.76 2.09 -0.32
CA SER A 450 25.45 0.80 -0.32
C SER A 450 26.65 0.84 0.63
N PRO A 451 26.91 -0.22 1.41
CA PRO A 451 28.17 -0.35 2.15
C PRO A 451 29.42 -0.20 1.26
N PHE A 452 29.30 -0.52 -0.03
CA PHE A 452 30.37 -0.38 -1.01
C PHE A 452 30.64 1.07 -1.46
N ASP A 453 29.76 2.04 -1.15
CA ASP A 453 29.97 3.47 -1.45
C ASP A 453 30.95 4.18 -0.48
N GLY A 454 31.63 3.40 0.38
CA GLY A 454 32.74 3.86 1.22
C GLY A 454 32.38 5.07 2.09
N GLU A 455 32.99 6.22 1.80
CA GLU A 455 32.80 7.46 2.57
C GLU A 455 31.34 7.91 2.66
N LYS A 456 30.56 7.74 1.58
CA LYS A 456 29.15 8.17 1.59
C LYS A 456 28.31 7.30 2.52
N PHE A 457 28.65 6.01 2.61
CA PHE A 457 28.04 5.10 3.59
C PHE A 457 28.42 5.49 5.01
N ASN A 458 29.70 5.77 5.26
CA ASN A 458 30.19 6.22 6.56
C ASN A 458 29.49 7.52 7.00
N LEU A 459 29.36 8.49 6.09
CA LEU A 459 28.61 9.73 6.34
C LEU A 459 27.14 9.43 6.70
N ARG A 460 26.49 8.51 5.98
CA ARG A 460 25.12 8.10 6.30
C ARG A 460 25.03 7.54 7.71
N VAL A 461 25.96 6.68 8.11
CA VAL A 461 26.00 6.13 9.47
C VAL A 461 26.15 7.26 10.49
N LEU A 462 27.11 8.18 10.28
CA LEU A 462 27.29 9.33 11.16
C LEU A 462 26.02 10.19 11.28
N LEU A 463 25.36 10.52 10.18
CA LEU A 463 24.11 11.32 10.19
C LEU A 463 22.92 10.61 10.87
N ASN A 464 22.99 9.29 11.07
CA ASN A 464 22.00 8.53 11.84
C ASN A 464 22.32 8.42 13.34
N HIS A 465 23.53 8.79 13.76
CA HIS A 465 24.01 8.55 15.13
C HIS A 465 24.63 9.77 15.82
N VAL A 466 25.04 10.80 15.08
CA VAL A 466 25.71 12.00 15.59
C VAL A 466 24.78 13.20 15.48
N LYS A 467 24.59 13.89 16.62
CA LYS A 467 23.79 15.11 16.74
C LYS A 467 24.67 16.35 16.60
N GLY A 468 24.11 17.42 16.05
CA GLY A 468 24.80 18.69 15.84
C GLY A 468 26.12 18.64 15.05
N PRO A 469 26.28 17.80 14.00
CA PRO A 469 27.46 17.88 13.16
C PRO A 469 27.49 19.24 12.44
N THR A 470 28.69 19.81 12.28
CA THR A 470 28.94 21.11 11.63
C THR A 470 29.79 20.96 10.39
#